data_AF-A0A9E6JM44-F1
#
_entry.id   AF-A0A9E6JM44-F1
#
_cell.length_a   1.000
_cell.length_b   1.000
_cell.length_c   1.000
_cell.angle_alpha   90.00
_cell.angle_beta   90.00
_cell.angle_gamma   90.00
#
_symmetry.space_group_name_H-M   'P 1'
#
loop_
_entity.id
_entity.type
_entity.pdbx_description
1 polymer ?
#
loop_
_entity_poly.entity_id
_entity_poly.type
_entity_poly.pdbx_seq_one_letter_code
_entity_poly.pdbx_strand_id
1 'polypeptide(L)'
;MIRVRLPAHAALPLYLGGVVAGTLALVAGLLQHQGVALATGLGALTALLMLLPASEAVVAVIHRLISESVRPQRLPRLALAGGIPLEHRVMVVVPAMLTSAAGIARLAHRLHLHALANPEVHAQFALLTDWG
;
A
#
# COMPACT_ATOMS: atom_id res chain seq x y z
N MET A 1 6.50 -3.79 23.49
CA MET A 1 7.55 -3.62 22.46
C MET A 1 7.28 -2.33 21.70
N ILE A 2 8.13 -1.35 22.02
CA ILE A 2 8.44 -0.01 21.45
C ILE A 2 7.52 0.50 20.32
N ARG A 3 6.65 1.48 20.62
CA ARG A 3 6.08 2.39 19.61
C ARG A 3 7.13 3.44 19.27
N VAL A 4 7.94 3.21 18.25
CA VAL A 4 8.80 4.27 17.71
C VAL A 4 7.91 5.22 16.92
N ARG A 5 7.51 6.34 17.52
CA ARG A 5 6.88 7.45 16.79
C ARG A 5 8.00 8.30 16.19
N LEU A 6 8.45 7.94 15.00
CA LEU A 6 9.31 8.83 14.22
C LEU A 6 8.49 10.06 13.79
N PRO A 7 9.04 11.28 13.92
CA PRO A 7 8.37 12.44 13.36
C PRO A 7 8.35 12.35 11.83
N ALA A 8 7.27 12.80 11.20
CA ALA A 8 7.03 12.62 9.76
C ALA A 8 8.18 13.15 8.87
N HIS A 9 8.84 14.23 9.30
CA HIS A 9 9.99 14.81 8.60
C HIS A 9 11.27 13.96 8.66
N ALA A 10 11.40 13.07 9.64
CA ALA A 10 12.55 12.17 9.77
C ALA A 10 12.32 10.80 9.11
N ALA A 11 11.06 10.40 8.90
CA ALA A 11 10.71 9.11 8.32
C ALA A 11 11.17 8.97 6.86
N LEU A 12 10.92 10.00 6.03
CA LEU A 12 11.34 10.01 4.63
C LEU A 12 12.86 9.94 4.45
N PRO A 13 13.69 10.83 5.07
CA PRO A 13 15.14 10.76 4.89
C PRO A 13 15.74 9.48 5.47
N LEU A 14 15.19 8.93 6.55
CA LEU A 14 15.65 7.64 7.09
C LEU A 14 15.35 6.49 6.13
N TYR A 15 14.16 6.47 5.54
CA TYR A 15 13.77 5.46 4.55
C TYR A 15 14.66 5.54 3.30
N LEU A 16 14.78 6.73 2.70
CA LEU A 16 15.62 6.93 1.51
C LEU A 16 17.09 6.64 1.81
N GLY A 17 17.59 7.09 2.95
CA GLY A 17 18.95 6.80 3.42
C GLY A 17 19.19 5.30 3.60
N GLY A 18 18.23 4.57 4.18
CA GLY A 18 18.29 3.12 4.33
C GLY A 18 18.32 2.38 2.99
N VAL A 19 17.48 2.80 2.02
CA VAL A 19 17.48 2.22 0.67
C VAL A 19 18.81 2.47 -0.04
N VAL A 20 19.30 3.71 -0.04
CA VAL A 20 20.57 4.06 -0.70
C VAL A 20 21.73 3.33 -0.04
N ALA A 21 21.86 3.39 1.29
CA ALA A 21 22.94 2.73 2.02
C ALA A 21 22.89 1.21 1.86
N GLY A 22 21.71 0.60 1.97
CA GLY A 22 21.53 -0.84 1.78
C GLY A 22 21.87 -1.29 0.36
N THR A 23 21.45 -0.52 -0.65
CA THR A 23 21.73 -0.82 -2.07
C THR A 23 23.23 -0.75 -2.34
N LEU A 24 23.89 0.33 -1.91
CA LEU A 24 25.34 0.49 -2.08
C LEU A 24 26.12 -0.58 -1.32
N ALA A 25 25.71 -0.92 -0.09
CA ALA A 25 26.34 -1.98 0.69
C ALA A 25 26.20 -3.35 0.02
N LEU A 26 25.02 -3.67 -0.53
CA LEU A 26 24.78 -4.92 -1.24
C LEU A 26 25.62 -5.02 -2.52
N VAL A 27 25.61 -3.97 -3.35
CA VAL A 27 26.42 -3.92 -4.57
C VAL A 27 27.92 -4.02 -4.24
N ALA A 28 28.41 -3.23 -3.28
CA ALA A 28 29.80 -3.28 -2.85
C ALA A 28 30.17 -4.67 -2.31
N GLY A 29 29.33 -5.28 -1.48
CA GLY A 29 29.54 -6.62 -0.94
C GLY A 29 29.62 -7.69 -2.04
N LEU A 30 28.75 -7.64 -3.03
CA LEU A 30 28.74 -8.58 -4.15
C LEU A 30 29.96 -8.42 -5.06
N LEU A 31 30.36 -7.17 -5.37
CA LEU A 31 31.56 -6.92 -6.17
C LEU A 31 32.82 -7.41 -5.44
N GLN A 32 32.93 -7.16 -4.13
CA GLN A 32 34.06 -7.63 -3.33
C GLN A 32 34.09 -9.16 -3.24
N HIS A 33 32.94 -9.80 -3.06
CA HIS A 33 32.84 -11.25 -3.00
C HIS A 33 33.25 -11.93 -4.32
N GLN A 34 32.91 -11.31 -5.44
CA GLN A 34 33.26 -11.79 -6.78
C GLN A 34 34.65 -11.32 -7.26
N GLY A 35 35.37 -10.53 -6.45
CA GLY A 35 36.68 -9.98 -6.81
C GLY A 35 36.64 -8.95 -7.95
N VAL A 36 35.48 -8.32 -8.21
CA VAL A 36 35.30 -7.36 -9.30
C VAL A 36 35.75 -5.96 -8.84
N ALA A 37 36.81 -5.45 -9.44
CA ALA A 37 37.33 -4.13 -9.12
C ALA A 37 36.56 -3.01 -9.84
N LEU A 38 35.99 -2.08 -9.07
CA LEU A 38 35.31 -0.87 -9.56
C LEU A 38 36.20 0.03 -10.44
N ALA A 39 37.52 -0.02 -10.24
CA ALA A 39 38.48 0.75 -11.04
C ALA A 39 38.55 0.29 -12.51
N THR A 40 38.00 -0.88 -12.83
CA THR A 40 37.91 -1.37 -14.21
C THR A 40 36.62 -0.88 -14.85
N GLY A 41 36.65 -0.57 -16.16
CA GLY A 41 35.44 -0.16 -16.89
C GLY A 41 34.31 -1.20 -16.84
N LEU A 42 34.66 -2.49 -16.90
CA LEU A 42 33.71 -3.59 -16.74
C LEU A 42 33.15 -3.69 -15.31
N GLY A 43 33.97 -3.43 -14.29
CA GLY A 43 33.53 -3.41 -12.89
C GLY A 43 32.57 -2.25 -12.61
N ALA A 44 32.85 -1.06 -13.14
CA ALA A 44 31.94 0.08 -13.06
C ALA A 44 30.61 -0.18 -13.77
N LEU A 45 30.64 -0.79 -14.97
CA LEU A 45 29.41 -1.17 -15.69
C LEU A 45 28.61 -2.22 -14.92
N THR A 46 29.27 -3.23 -14.37
CA THR A 46 28.63 -4.24 -13.52
C THR A 46 27.95 -3.61 -12.31
N ALA A 47 28.66 -2.71 -11.61
CA ALA A 47 28.10 -1.98 -10.48
C ALA A 47 26.84 -1.19 -10.88
N LEU A 48 26.91 -0.46 -12.00
CA LEU A 48 25.81 0.33 -12.54
C LEU A 48 24.58 -0.53 -12.85
N LEU A 49 24.77 -1.67 -13.51
CA LEU A 49 23.68 -2.59 -13.84
C LEU A 49 23.08 -3.27 -12.60
N MET A 50 23.88 -3.48 -11.54
CA MET A 50 23.40 -4.10 -10.30
C MET A 50 22.61 -3.16 -9.39
N LEU A 51 22.71 -1.82 -9.56
CA LEU A 51 21.98 -0.86 -8.72
C LEU A 51 20.47 -1.10 -8.73
N LEU A 52 19.88 -1.34 -9.91
CA LEU A 52 18.45 -1.56 -10.04
C LEU A 52 17.97 -2.83 -9.29
N PRO A 53 18.46 -4.05 -9.60
CA PRO A 53 18.03 -5.25 -8.89
C PRO A 53 18.41 -5.24 -7.41
N ALA A 54 19.54 -4.63 -7.04
CA ALA A 54 19.93 -4.49 -5.63
C ALA A 54 18.96 -3.58 -4.87
N SER A 55 18.51 -2.47 -5.48
CA SER A 55 17.53 -1.59 -4.84
C SER A 55 16.19 -2.26 -4.64
N GLU A 56 15.71 -3.04 -5.61
CA GLU A 56 14.46 -3.82 -5.49
C GLU A 56 14.56 -4.82 -4.33
N ALA A 57 15.68 -5.54 -4.22
CA ALA A 57 15.90 -6.48 -3.12
C ALA A 57 15.91 -5.79 -1.75
N VAL A 58 16.61 -4.65 -1.63
CA VAL A 58 16.69 -3.88 -0.39
C VAL A 58 15.33 -3.30 -0.01
N VAL A 59 14.59 -2.73 -0.96
CA VAL A 59 13.23 -2.22 -0.75
C VAL A 59 12.30 -3.34 -0.29
N ALA A 60 12.36 -4.53 -0.91
CA ALA A 60 11.56 -5.67 -0.50
C ALA A 60 11.85 -6.12 0.95
N VAL A 61 13.12 -6.15 1.35
CA VAL A 61 13.53 -6.47 2.73
C VAL A 61 13.01 -5.39 3.69
N ILE A 62 13.19 -4.11 3.37
CA ILE A 62 12.70 -3.00 4.20
C ILE A 62 11.18 -3.08 4.35
N HIS A 63 10.43 -3.25 3.26
CA HIS A 63 8.97 -3.38 3.30
C HIS A 63 8.55 -4.57 4.14
N ARG A 64 9.22 -5.73 4.01
CA ARG A 64 8.94 -6.90 4.83
C ARG A 64 9.17 -6.63 6.32
N LEU A 65 10.29 -6.01 6.68
CA LEU A 65 10.58 -5.63 8.07
C LEU A 65 9.53 -4.66 8.62
N ILE A 66 9.09 -3.68 7.82
CA ILE A 66 8.03 -2.74 8.20
C ILE A 66 6.72 -3.52 8.43
N SER A 67 6.30 -4.35 7.47
CA SER A 67 5.05 -5.12 7.56
C SER A 67 5.03 -6.07 8.75
N GLU A 68 6.14 -6.76 9.05
CA GLU A 68 6.25 -7.67 10.20
C GLU A 68 6.34 -6.91 11.54
N SER A 69 6.88 -5.69 11.54
CA SER A 69 7.04 -4.87 12.75
C SER A 69 5.77 -4.09 13.13
N VAL A 70 4.90 -3.79 12.17
CA VAL A 70 3.67 -3.02 12.41
C VAL A 70 2.58 -3.96 12.92
N ARG A 71 2.19 -3.78 14.19
CA ARG A 71 1.01 -4.47 14.73
C ARG A 71 -0.25 -4.04 13.96
N PRO A 72 -1.10 -4.98 13.52
CA PRO A 72 -2.41 -4.64 12.97
C PRO A 72 -3.16 -3.76 13.98
N GLN A 73 -3.49 -2.55 13.57
CA GLN A 73 -4.40 -1.72 14.36
C GLN A 73 -5.80 -2.32 14.21
N ARG A 74 -6.44 -2.64 15.34
CA ARG A 74 -7.86 -2.97 15.32
C ARG A 74 -8.60 -1.74 14.83
N LEU A 75 -9.31 -1.88 13.72
CA LEU A 75 -10.17 -0.82 13.23
C LEU A 75 -11.21 -0.53 14.32
N PRO A 76 -11.33 0.72 14.81
CA PRO A 76 -12.37 1.04 15.79
C PRO A 76 -13.73 0.74 15.15
N ARG A 77 -14.47 -0.19 15.75
CA ARG A 77 -15.85 -0.50 15.35
C ARG A 77 -16.78 0.29 16.25
N LEU A 78 -17.75 0.98 15.66
CA LEU A 78 -18.84 1.56 16.42
C LEU A 78 -19.63 0.42 17.07
N ALA A 79 -19.95 0.57 18.36
CA ALA A 79 -20.67 -0.42 19.14
C ALA A 79 -22.18 -0.38 18.84
N LEU A 80 -22.55 -0.56 17.57
CA LEU A 80 -23.93 -0.60 17.08
C LEU A 80 -24.46 -2.04 17.14
N ALA A 81 -24.46 -2.63 18.34
CA ALA A 81 -24.83 -4.04 18.54
C ALA A 81 -26.30 -4.33 18.17
N GLY A 82 -27.18 -3.33 18.25
CA GLY A 82 -28.58 -3.41 17.84
C GLY A 82 -28.86 -2.92 16.42
N GLY A 83 -27.83 -2.75 15.59
CA GLY A 83 -27.95 -2.12 14.27
C GLY A 83 -27.81 -0.61 14.31
N ILE A 84 -28.01 0.04 13.15
CA ILE A 84 -27.83 1.48 12.98
C ILE A 84 -29.13 2.19 13.37
N PRO A 85 -29.18 3.04 14.41
CA PRO A 85 -30.41 3.74 14.77
C PRO A 85 -30.73 4.89 13.81
N LEU A 86 -31.96 5.40 13.91
CA LEU A 86 -32.47 6.45 13.04
C LEU A 86 -31.62 7.72 13.05
N GLU A 87 -31.13 8.15 14.20
CA GLU A 87 -30.31 9.36 14.33
C GLU A 87 -28.90 9.19 13.74
N HIS A 88 -28.46 7.97 13.46
CA HIS A 88 -27.15 7.63 12.90
C HIS A 88 -27.24 7.02 11.49
N ARG A 89 -28.27 7.35 10.69
CA ARG A 89 -28.40 6.79 9.33
C ARG A 89 -27.11 6.96 8.54
N VAL A 90 -26.71 5.89 7.85
CA VAL A 90 -25.49 5.86 7.04
C VAL A 90 -25.81 5.73 5.57
N MET A 91 -24.92 6.26 4.74
CA MET A 91 -24.90 6.00 3.30
C MET A 91 -23.57 5.37 2.93
N VAL A 92 -23.61 4.14 2.42
CA VAL A 92 -22.47 3.41 1.87
C VAL A 92 -22.30 3.87 0.42
N VAL A 93 -21.23 4.61 0.19
CA VAL A 93 -20.91 5.17 -1.13
C VAL A 93 -19.84 4.33 -1.79
N VAL A 94 -20.12 3.79 -2.98
CA VAL A 94 -19.18 3.00 -3.79
C VAL A 94 -18.73 3.85 -4.99
N PRO A 95 -17.46 4.27 -5.05
CA PRO A 95 -16.95 5.02 -6.20
C PRO A 95 -16.88 4.13 -7.46
N ALA A 96 -17.37 4.63 -8.58
CA ALA A 96 -17.38 3.91 -9.85
C ALA A 96 -17.34 4.83 -11.08
N MET A 97 -16.66 4.40 -12.14
CA MET A 97 -16.57 5.12 -13.42
C MET A 97 -17.68 4.66 -14.38
N LEU A 98 -18.33 5.61 -15.07
CA LEU A 98 -19.41 5.32 -16.02
C LEU A 98 -18.85 5.15 -17.44
N THR A 99 -18.46 3.91 -17.78
CA THR A 99 -17.76 3.65 -19.05
C THR A 99 -18.65 3.23 -20.22
N SER A 100 -19.81 2.61 -19.95
CA SER A 100 -20.74 2.11 -20.99
C SER A 100 -22.08 1.73 -20.38
N ALA A 101 -23.15 1.70 -21.18
CA ALA A 101 -24.48 1.27 -20.72
C ALA A 101 -24.46 -0.13 -20.07
N ALA A 102 -23.74 -1.09 -20.68
CA ALA A 102 -23.59 -2.43 -20.11
C ALA A 102 -22.80 -2.40 -18.78
N GLY A 103 -21.79 -1.53 -18.67
CA GLY A 103 -21.06 -1.31 -17.42
C GLY A 103 -21.95 -0.74 -16.32
N ILE A 104 -22.77 0.25 -16.66
CA ILE A 104 -23.73 0.89 -15.74
C ILE A 104 -24.72 -0.15 -15.21
N ALA A 105 -25.29 -0.99 -16.08
CA ALA A 105 -26.20 -2.06 -15.68
C ALA A 105 -25.54 -3.03 -14.68
N ARG A 106 -24.27 -3.41 -14.91
CA ARG A 106 -23.51 -4.25 -13.96
C ARG A 106 -23.25 -3.55 -12.62
N LEU A 107 -22.93 -2.26 -12.64
CA LEU A 107 -22.70 -1.47 -11.42
C LEU A 107 -23.98 -1.37 -10.59
N ALA A 108 -25.10 -1.06 -11.22
CA ALA A 108 -26.41 -1.03 -10.56
C ALA A 108 -26.79 -2.39 -9.97
N HIS A 109 -26.57 -3.48 -10.73
CA HIS A 109 -26.82 -4.82 -10.24
C HIS A 109 -25.96 -5.18 -9.03
N ARG A 110 -24.67 -4.85 -9.04
CA ARG A 110 -23.78 -5.05 -7.88
C ARG A 110 -24.21 -4.22 -6.67
N LEU A 111 -24.59 -2.96 -6.87
CA LEU A 111 -25.11 -2.11 -5.78
C LEU A 111 -26.34 -2.75 -5.14
N HIS A 112 -27.24 -3.28 -5.97
CA HIS A 112 -28.42 -3.99 -5.50
C HIS A 112 -28.08 -5.25 -4.70
N LEU A 113 -27.14 -6.07 -5.20
CA LEU A 113 -26.66 -7.25 -4.45
C LEU A 113 -26.02 -6.87 -3.12
N HIS A 114 -25.29 -5.75 -3.04
CA HIS A 114 -24.74 -5.26 -1.77
C HIS A 114 -25.82 -4.87 -0.78
N ALA A 115 -26.87 -4.19 -1.24
CA ALA A 115 -28.02 -3.83 -0.41
C ALA A 115 -28.77 -5.08 0.10
N LEU A 116 -28.95 -6.09 -0.75
CA LEU A 116 -29.61 -7.35 -0.36
C LEU A 116 -28.77 -8.18 0.63
N ALA A 117 -27.45 -8.22 0.44
CA ALA A 117 -26.55 -8.98 1.30
C ALA A 117 -26.36 -8.36 2.69
N ASN A 118 -26.67 -7.07 2.85
CA ASN A 118 -26.52 -6.32 4.10
C ASN A 118 -27.84 -5.64 4.48
N PRO A 119 -28.83 -6.41 4.95
CA PRO A 119 -30.14 -5.88 5.29
C PRO A 119 -30.05 -5.03 6.57
N GLU A 120 -29.78 -3.73 6.40
CA GLU A 120 -29.77 -2.73 7.45
C GLU A 120 -30.75 -1.61 7.12
N VAL A 121 -31.75 -1.40 7.98
CA VAL A 121 -32.90 -0.50 7.72
C VAL A 121 -32.46 0.95 7.52
N HIS A 122 -31.40 1.35 8.20
CA HIS A 122 -30.88 2.72 8.20
C HIS A 122 -29.55 2.84 7.43
N ALA A 123 -29.20 1.83 6.61
CA ALA A 123 -28.10 1.88 5.66
C ALA A 123 -28.62 2.06 4.23
N GLN A 124 -28.18 3.12 3.57
CA GLN A 124 -28.47 3.38 2.17
C GLN A 124 -27.23 3.10 1.32
N PHE A 125 -27.41 2.71 0.06
CA PHE A 125 -26.30 2.42 -0.85
C PHE A 125 -26.37 3.35 -2.06
N ALA A 126 -25.23 3.96 -2.41
CA ALA A 126 -25.14 4.90 -3.52
C ALA A 126 -23.86 4.66 -4.33
N LEU A 127 -23.92 4.97 -5.62
CA LEU A 127 -22.73 5.08 -6.46
C LEU A 127 -22.26 6.53 -6.47
N LEU A 128 -20.96 6.74 -6.24
CA LEU A 128 -20.33 8.02 -6.54
C LEU A 128 -19.67 7.89 -7.91
N THR A 129 -20.20 8.64 -8.87
CA THR A 129 -19.79 8.51 -10.28
C THR A 129 -19.25 9.81 -10.80
N ASP A 130 -18.18 9.74 -11.58
CA ASP A 130 -17.77 10.84 -12.43
C ASP A 130 -18.27 10.64 -13.86
N TRP A 131 -18.17 11.72 -14.63
CA TRP A 131 -18.23 11.67 -16.08
C TRP A 131 -16.77 11.72 -16.54
N GLY A 132 -16.21 10.56 -16.85
CA GLY A 132 -14.93 10.43 -17.55
C GLY A 132 -15.12 10.59 -19.05
#